data_AF-A0A417FF19-F1
#
_entry.id   AF-A0A417FF19-F1
#
_cell.length_a   1.000
_cell.length_b   1.000
_cell.length_c   1.000
_cell.angle_alpha   90.00
_cell.angle_beta   90.00
_cell.angle_gamma   90.00
#
_symmetry.space_group_name_H-M   'P 1'
#
loop_
_entity.id
_entity.type
_entity.pdbx_description
1 polymer ?
#
loop_
_entity_poly.entity_id
_entity_poly.type
_entity_poly.pdbx_seq_one_letter_code
_entity_poly.pdbx_strand_id
1 'polypeptide(L)'
;MFKDEETKYKREADNYLGLEQSYFSNDIKMVLDLARNDELSKDKYLGEDIQEYITTLVNSKKNETRRLDMVRPDNGNLVKFKSNLSELLRIQNAPLGKWPSRFMPAFMQQMAINLAIGKGTSQLFDVNGKIFSVNGPPGTGKTTLLKEIVVNNIIERACLLAEYDNPDDAFVQCDFIHGDKEENAYSKYTRHWHRLKNDEINNYSYK
;
A
#
# COMPACT_ATOMS: atom_id res chain seq x y z
N MET A 1 27.54 -3.28 -8.34
CA MET A 1 28.66 -3.68 -9.22
C MET A 1 29.50 -4.69 -8.45
N PHE A 2 29.76 -5.87 -9.01
CA PHE A 2 30.30 -7.01 -8.24
C PHE A 2 31.80 -6.90 -7.94
N LYS A 3 32.23 -7.60 -6.89
CA LYS A 3 33.52 -7.39 -6.21
C LYS A 3 34.72 -8.08 -6.89
N ASP A 4 34.51 -9.08 -7.75
CA ASP A 4 35.56 -9.80 -8.49
C ASP A 4 35.05 -10.63 -9.70
N GLU A 5 35.97 -11.06 -10.58
CA GLU A 5 35.72 -11.80 -11.83
C GLU A 5 35.37 -13.29 -11.64
N GLU A 6 35.82 -13.93 -10.56
CA GLU A 6 35.45 -15.32 -10.25
C GLU A 6 33.96 -15.42 -9.91
N THR A 7 33.43 -14.41 -9.22
CA THR A 7 32.00 -14.25 -8.91
C THR A 7 31.17 -13.96 -10.17
N LYS A 8 31.80 -13.49 -11.26
CA LYS A 8 31.15 -13.30 -12.57
C LYS A 8 30.99 -14.64 -13.30
N TYR A 9 32.03 -15.46 -13.37
CA TYR A 9 31.99 -16.74 -14.08
C TYR A 9 31.14 -17.81 -13.38
N LYS A 10 31.10 -17.84 -12.03
CA LYS A 10 30.12 -18.68 -11.31
C LYS A 10 28.66 -18.32 -11.62
N ARG A 11 28.37 -17.05 -11.95
CA ARG A 11 27.02 -16.59 -12.27
C ARG A 11 26.56 -16.87 -13.70
N GLU A 12 27.48 -17.04 -14.64
CA GLU A 12 27.13 -17.32 -16.05
C GLU A 12 26.80 -18.80 -16.30
N ALA A 13 27.25 -19.71 -15.41
CA ALA A 13 27.00 -21.15 -15.52
C ALA A 13 25.64 -21.61 -14.96
N ASP A 14 25.05 -20.89 -14.01
CA ASP A 14 23.75 -21.21 -13.38
C ASP A 14 22.55 -20.68 -14.20
N ASN A 15 22.61 -20.81 -15.53
CA ASN A 15 21.67 -20.21 -16.47
C ASN A 15 20.35 -20.99 -16.62
N TYR A 16 19.83 -21.51 -15.53
CA TYR A 16 18.50 -22.09 -15.44
C TYR A 16 17.97 -21.84 -14.03
N LEU A 17 17.26 -20.72 -13.82
CA LEU A 17 16.24 -20.44 -12.79
C LEU A 17 16.04 -18.92 -12.62
N GLY A 18 15.26 -18.31 -13.52
CA GLY A 18 14.81 -16.91 -13.38
C GLY A 18 13.98 -16.61 -12.13
N LEU A 19 13.74 -17.61 -11.26
CA LEU A 19 13.08 -17.51 -9.97
C LEU A 19 14.07 -17.38 -8.79
N GLU A 20 15.35 -17.75 -8.94
CA GLU A 20 16.30 -17.68 -7.82
C GLU A 20 16.91 -16.29 -7.62
N GLN A 21 16.89 -15.44 -8.64
CA GLN A 21 17.43 -14.07 -8.60
C GLN A 21 16.39 -12.97 -8.84
N SER A 22 15.10 -13.26 -8.66
CA SER A 22 14.08 -12.21 -8.73
C SER A 22 14.23 -11.29 -7.51
N TYR A 23 14.06 -9.97 -7.71
CA TYR A 23 13.98 -8.99 -6.60
C TYR A 23 13.05 -9.51 -5.49
N PHE A 24 11.89 -10.06 -5.89
CA PHE A 24 10.90 -10.65 -5.00
C PHE A 24 11.42 -11.85 -4.19
N SER A 25 12.33 -12.67 -4.72
CA SER A 25 12.84 -13.86 -4.04
C SER A 25 13.72 -13.50 -2.85
N ASN A 26 14.49 -12.42 -2.96
CA ASN A 26 15.28 -11.90 -1.84
C ASN A 26 14.38 -11.24 -0.79
N ASP A 27 13.36 -10.48 -1.23
CA ASP A 27 12.38 -9.88 -0.32
C ASP A 27 11.59 -10.95 0.45
N ILE A 28 11.17 -12.03 -0.23
CA ILE A 28 10.49 -13.17 0.40
C ILE A 28 11.41 -13.87 1.39
N LYS A 29 12.69 -14.06 1.06
CA LYS A 29 13.67 -14.63 2.02
C LYS A 29 13.84 -13.73 3.24
N MET A 30 13.95 -12.41 3.04
CA MET A 30 14.02 -11.44 4.13
C MET A 30 12.79 -11.52 5.05
N VAL A 31 11.59 -11.53 4.48
CA VAL A 31 10.34 -11.69 5.26
C VAL A 31 10.30 -13.03 5.99
N LEU A 32 10.78 -14.10 5.35
CA LEU A 32 10.84 -15.44 5.96
C LEU A 32 11.81 -15.47 7.15
N ASP A 33 12.97 -14.84 7.04
CA ASP A 33 13.96 -14.78 8.11
C ASP A 33 13.46 -13.92 9.28
N LEU A 34 12.81 -12.78 8.99
CA LEU A 34 12.12 -11.97 10.01
C LEU A 34 11.00 -12.73 10.73
N ALA A 35 10.23 -13.54 9.99
CA ALA A 35 9.19 -14.38 10.56
C ALA A 35 9.75 -15.50 11.45
N ARG A 36 10.87 -16.11 11.07
CA ARG A 36 11.55 -17.16 11.86
C ARG A 36 12.12 -16.64 13.17
N ASN A 37 12.59 -15.40 13.19
CA ASN A 37 13.17 -14.76 14.36
C ASN A 37 12.14 -14.06 15.25
N ASP A 38 10.83 -14.12 14.92
CA ASP A 38 9.76 -13.38 15.61
C ASP A 38 10.03 -11.86 15.66
N GLU A 39 10.60 -11.34 14.56
CA GLU A 39 10.92 -9.93 14.37
C GLU A 39 9.99 -9.26 13.35
N LEU A 40 9.21 -10.04 12.61
CA LEU A 40 8.26 -9.52 11.63
C LEU A 40 7.21 -8.60 12.29
N SER A 41 6.70 -8.93 13.47
CA SER A 41 5.78 -8.08 14.24
C SER A 41 6.45 -6.84 14.85
N LYS A 42 7.78 -6.82 14.93
CA LYS A 42 8.57 -5.68 15.44
C LYS A 42 8.96 -4.71 14.34
N ASP A 43 8.75 -5.08 13.08
CA ASP A 43 8.97 -4.18 11.95
C ASP A 43 7.98 -3.00 12.03
N LYS A 44 8.53 -1.79 11.96
CA LYS A 44 7.78 -0.54 12.17
C LYS A 44 6.83 -0.21 11.00
N TYR A 45 6.96 -0.88 9.86
CA TYR A 45 6.28 -0.48 8.64
C TYR A 45 5.07 -1.36 8.32
N LEU A 46 5.31 -2.58 7.85
CA LEU A 46 4.26 -3.45 7.30
C LEU A 46 4.33 -4.88 7.84
N GLY A 47 5.32 -5.22 8.67
CA GLY A 47 5.48 -6.61 9.11
C GLY A 47 4.29 -7.16 9.90
N GLU A 48 3.69 -6.39 10.81
CA GLU A 48 2.45 -6.78 11.50
C GLU A 48 1.28 -6.95 10.52
N ASP A 49 1.09 -6.00 9.60
CA ASP A 49 0.04 -6.05 8.57
C ASP A 49 0.18 -7.28 7.66
N ILE A 50 1.41 -7.63 7.23
CA ILE A 50 1.71 -8.81 6.41
C ILE A 50 1.43 -10.09 7.21
N GLN A 51 1.90 -10.15 8.45
CA GLN A 51 1.70 -11.29 9.33
C GLN A 51 0.22 -11.54 9.56
N GLU A 52 -0.56 -10.50 9.86
CA GLU A 52 -2.01 -10.60 9.97
C GLU A 52 -2.63 -11.08 8.65
N TYR A 53 -2.30 -10.46 7.51
CA TYR A 53 -2.84 -10.84 6.21
C TYR A 53 -2.61 -12.33 5.87
N ILE A 54 -1.39 -12.84 6.04
CA ILE A 54 -1.04 -14.24 5.76
C ILE A 54 -1.73 -15.21 6.72
N THR A 55 -1.78 -14.86 8.01
CA THR A 55 -2.31 -15.74 9.06
C THR A 55 -3.82 -15.60 9.25
N THR A 56 -4.47 -14.63 8.59
CA THR A 56 -5.91 -14.32 8.74
C THR A 56 -6.77 -15.57 8.60
N LEU A 57 -6.52 -16.43 7.61
CA LEU A 57 -7.32 -17.65 7.41
C LEU A 57 -7.14 -18.68 8.54
N VAL A 58 -5.95 -18.79 9.11
CA VAL A 58 -5.65 -19.70 10.23
C VAL A 58 -6.27 -19.16 11.53
N ASN A 59 -6.18 -17.85 11.74
CA ASN A 59 -6.70 -17.16 12.92
C ASN A 59 -8.22 -16.95 12.87
N SER A 60 -8.83 -16.93 11.67
CA SER A 60 -10.28 -16.78 11.49
C SER A 60 -11.09 -17.90 12.13
N LYS A 61 -10.51 -19.09 12.32
CA LYS A 61 -11.15 -20.19 13.07
C LYS A 61 -11.21 -19.95 14.58
N LYS A 62 -10.45 -18.98 15.12
CA LYS A 62 -10.43 -18.62 16.55
C LYS A 62 -11.19 -17.33 16.86
N ASN A 63 -11.32 -16.41 15.89
CA ASN A 63 -12.01 -15.13 16.05
C ASN A 63 -13.11 -14.99 14.99
N GLU A 64 -14.37 -15.21 15.37
CA GLU A 64 -15.56 -15.08 14.50
C GLU A 64 -15.81 -13.66 13.97
N THR A 65 -15.05 -12.66 14.40
CA THR A 65 -15.49 -11.25 14.36
C THR A 65 -14.87 -10.37 13.28
N ARG A 66 -13.89 -10.83 12.48
CA ARG A 66 -13.15 -9.93 11.58
C ARG A 66 -13.45 -10.08 10.08
N ARG A 67 -14.12 -11.14 9.63
CA ARG A 67 -14.42 -11.29 8.20
C ARG A 67 -15.81 -10.76 7.88
N LEU A 68 -15.87 -9.66 7.13
CA LEU A 68 -17.11 -9.14 6.58
C LEU A 68 -17.46 -9.89 5.29
N ASP A 69 -18.39 -10.84 5.33
CA ASP A 69 -18.95 -11.42 4.11
C ASP A 69 -20.06 -10.52 3.54
N MET A 70 -19.78 -9.92 2.38
CA MET A 70 -20.69 -9.01 1.67
C MET A 70 -21.49 -9.71 0.56
N VAL A 71 -21.27 -11.00 0.34
CA VAL A 71 -21.99 -11.83 -0.63
C VAL A 71 -23.02 -12.70 0.07
N ARG A 72 -22.68 -13.22 1.24
CA ARG A 72 -23.56 -14.00 2.11
C ARG A 72 -23.45 -13.46 3.53
N PRO A 73 -24.33 -12.54 3.96
CA PRO A 73 -24.30 -12.07 5.35
C PRO A 73 -24.51 -13.27 6.27
N ASP A 74 -23.51 -13.59 7.09
CA ASP A 74 -23.58 -14.66 8.08
C ASP A 74 -24.87 -14.48 8.91
N ASN A 75 -25.72 -15.52 8.89
CA ASN A 75 -26.95 -15.63 9.68
C ASN A 75 -28.07 -14.63 9.37
N GLY A 76 -28.23 -14.18 8.12
CA GLY A 76 -29.49 -13.57 7.66
C GLY A 76 -29.83 -12.21 8.28
N ASN A 77 -28.86 -11.53 8.92
CA ASN A 77 -29.05 -10.18 9.42
C ASN A 77 -28.94 -9.15 8.28
N LEU A 78 -29.96 -9.14 7.43
CA LEU A 78 -30.10 -8.23 6.29
C LEU A 78 -30.03 -6.76 6.72
N VAL A 79 -30.44 -6.45 7.96
CA VAL A 79 -30.39 -5.10 8.53
C VAL A 79 -28.93 -4.67 8.72
N LYS A 80 -28.09 -5.50 9.35
CA LYS A 80 -26.66 -5.23 9.51
C LYS A 80 -25.96 -5.11 8.16
N PHE A 81 -26.29 -5.97 7.20
CA PHE A 81 -25.76 -5.89 5.84
C PHE A 81 -26.11 -4.55 5.17
N LYS A 82 -27.39 -4.15 5.17
CA LYS A 82 -27.83 -2.87 4.60
C LYS A 82 -27.19 -1.68 5.30
N SER A 83 -27.05 -1.73 6.62
CA SER A 83 -26.35 -0.71 7.41
C SER A 83 -24.90 -0.56 6.93
N ASN A 84 -24.17 -1.68 6.81
CA ASN A 84 -22.78 -1.67 6.35
C ASN A 84 -22.66 -1.15 4.91
N LEU A 85 -23.55 -1.56 4.00
CA LEU A 85 -23.59 -1.02 2.64
C LEU A 85 -23.82 0.49 2.62
N SER A 86 -24.79 0.96 3.41
CA SER A 86 -25.12 2.37 3.47
C SER A 86 -23.95 3.21 3.99
N GLU A 87 -23.21 2.67 4.96
CA GLU A 87 -22.01 3.31 5.51
C GLU A 87 -20.87 3.34 4.50
N LEU A 88 -20.58 2.20 3.85
CA LEU A 88 -19.54 2.10 2.84
C LEU A 88 -19.76 3.02 1.65
N LEU A 89 -21.01 3.20 1.23
CA LEU A 89 -21.37 3.98 0.05
C LEU A 89 -21.78 5.42 0.37
N ARG A 90 -21.53 5.91 1.59
CA ARG A 90 -21.68 7.33 1.90
C ARG A 90 -20.83 8.18 0.97
N ILE A 91 -21.38 9.30 0.53
CA ILE A 91 -20.70 10.26 -0.36
C ILE A 91 -19.39 10.76 0.28
N GLN A 92 -19.35 10.93 1.60
CA GLN A 92 -18.14 11.35 2.34
C GLN A 92 -16.99 10.34 2.22
N ASN A 93 -17.31 9.07 2.00
CA ASN A 93 -16.34 7.99 1.85
C ASN A 93 -15.93 7.76 0.39
N ALA A 94 -16.55 8.48 -0.56
CA ALA A 94 -16.24 8.39 -1.97
C ALA A 94 -14.88 9.05 -2.29
N PRO A 95 -14.20 8.60 -3.35
CA PRO A 95 -13.00 9.27 -3.83
C PRO A 95 -13.30 10.73 -4.23
N LEU A 96 -12.37 11.62 -3.87
CA LEU A 96 -12.38 13.00 -4.33
C LEU A 96 -11.99 13.10 -5.81
N GLY A 97 -11.03 12.26 -6.23
CA GLY A 97 -10.59 12.16 -7.62
C GLY A 97 -11.35 11.09 -8.40
N LYS A 98 -11.67 11.36 -9.67
CA LYS A 98 -12.33 10.39 -10.55
C LYS A 98 -11.55 10.19 -11.84
N TRP A 99 -11.30 8.94 -12.22
CA TRP A 99 -10.66 8.66 -13.50
C TRP A 99 -11.60 9.08 -14.66
N PRO A 100 -11.10 9.81 -15.69
CA PRO A 100 -11.91 10.21 -16.84
C PRO A 100 -12.19 8.99 -17.75
N SER A 101 -13.19 8.19 -17.38
CA SER A 101 -13.64 7.00 -18.09
C SER A 101 -15.15 7.06 -18.32
N ARG A 102 -15.60 6.55 -19.46
CA ARG A 102 -17.02 6.30 -19.76
C ARG A 102 -17.61 5.17 -18.92
N PHE A 103 -16.76 4.31 -18.37
CA PHE A 103 -17.14 3.18 -17.53
C PHE A 103 -16.99 3.57 -16.08
N MET A 104 -18.10 3.63 -15.36
CA MET A 104 -18.11 3.82 -13.91
C MET A 104 -17.79 2.50 -13.20
N PRO A 105 -17.18 2.56 -12.00
CA PRO A 105 -17.02 1.38 -11.17
C PRO A 105 -18.36 0.69 -10.92
N ALA A 106 -18.39 -0.63 -11.09
CA ALA A 106 -19.50 -1.45 -10.66
C ALA A 106 -19.66 -1.39 -9.14
N PHE A 107 -20.83 -1.77 -8.63
CA PHE A 107 -21.17 -1.70 -7.20
C PHE A 107 -20.08 -2.25 -6.27
N MET A 108 -19.64 -3.50 -6.48
CA MET A 108 -18.59 -4.13 -5.66
C MET A 108 -17.22 -3.46 -5.83
N GLN A 109 -16.95 -2.86 -6.99
CA GLN A 109 -15.72 -2.10 -7.20
C GLN A 109 -15.76 -0.78 -6.43
N GLN A 110 -16.89 -0.07 -6.42
CA GLN A 110 -17.02 1.16 -5.65
C GLN A 110 -16.85 0.92 -4.14
N MET A 111 -17.38 -0.20 -3.64
CA MET A 111 -17.16 -0.60 -2.26
C MET A 111 -15.67 -0.85 -1.97
N ALA A 112 -15.01 -1.61 -2.83
CA ALA A 112 -13.58 -1.88 -2.70
C ALA A 112 -12.72 -0.60 -2.82
N ILE A 113 -13.13 0.36 -3.65
CA ILE A 113 -12.48 1.67 -3.77
C ILE A 113 -12.63 2.46 -2.46
N ASN A 114 -13.85 2.57 -1.92
CA ASN A 114 -14.08 3.33 -0.68
C ASN A 114 -13.33 2.71 0.50
N LEU A 115 -13.33 1.38 0.58
CA LEU A 115 -12.56 0.62 1.58
C LEU A 115 -11.05 0.87 1.45
N ALA A 116 -10.51 0.88 0.24
CA ALA A 116 -9.08 1.12 0.00
C ALA A 116 -8.66 2.56 0.28
N ILE A 117 -9.56 3.52 0.07
CA ILE A 117 -9.31 4.95 0.37
C ILE A 117 -9.37 5.21 1.88
N GLY A 118 -10.14 4.42 2.64
CA GLY A 118 -10.08 4.45 4.11
C GLY A 118 -10.65 5.71 4.76
N LYS A 119 -11.51 6.47 4.07
CA LYS A 119 -12.08 7.73 4.60
C LYS A 119 -13.15 7.56 5.68
N GLY A 120 -13.76 6.38 5.78
CA GLY A 120 -14.84 6.17 6.73
C GLY A 120 -14.33 5.90 8.14
N THR A 121 -15.16 6.21 9.13
CA THR A 121 -14.80 6.16 10.56
C THR A 121 -15.44 4.98 11.29
N SER A 122 -16.13 4.10 10.57
CA SER A 122 -16.75 2.91 11.17
C SER A 122 -15.75 1.76 11.29
N GLN A 123 -16.06 0.80 12.15
CA GLN A 123 -15.26 -0.43 12.32
C GLN A 123 -15.01 -1.18 11.00
N LEU A 124 -15.79 -0.95 9.94
CA LEU A 124 -15.57 -1.54 8.62
C LEU A 124 -14.26 -1.08 7.98
N PHE A 125 -13.81 0.14 8.29
CA PHE A 125 -12.57 0.70 7.78
C PHE A 125 -11.38 0.34 8.68
N ASP A 126 -11.62 0.15 9.98
CA ASP A 126 -10.60 -0.34 10.93
C ASP A 126 -10.22 -1.81 10.70
N VAL A 127 -11.14 -2.62 10.16
CA VAL A 127 -10.92 -4.04 9.85
C VAL A 127 -9.97 -4.24 8.67
N ASN A 128 -9.86 -3.26 7.77
CA ASN A 128 -8.89 -3.31 6.69
C ASN A 128 -7.57 -2.72 7.21
N GLY A 129 -6.61 -3.59 7.53
CA GLY A 129 -5.24 -3.16 7.73
C GLY A 129 -4.67 -2.48 6.48
N LYS A 130 -3.38 -2.13 6.50
CA LYS A 130 -2.73 -1.45 5.36
C LYS A 130 -2.69 -2.28 4.08
N ILE A 131 -3.02 -3.57 4.17
CA ILE A 131 -3.05 -4.52 3.06
C ILE A 131 -4.48 -4.97 2.80
N PHE A 132 -4.91 -4.82 1.55
CA PHE A 132 -6.23 -5.21 1.09
C PHE A 132 -6.12 -5.95 -0.24
N SER A 133 -6.97 -6.96 -0.43
CA SER A 133 -6.98 -7.78 -1.65
C SER A 133 -8.37 -7.82 -2.28
N VAL A 134 -8.42 -7.64 -3.60
CA VAL A 134 -9.64 -7.73 -4.39
C VAL A 134 -9.54 -8.92 -5.34
N ASN A 135 -10.42 -9.89 -5.14
CA ASN A 135 -10.58 -11.00 -6.06
C ASN A 135 -11.60 -10.65 -7.15
N GLY A 136 -11.28 -10.96 -8.39
CA GLY A 136 -12.23 -10.85 -9.49
C GLY A 136 -11.84 -11.76 -10.66
N PRO A 137 -12.80 -12.43 -11.33
CA PRO A 137 -12.56 -13.12 -12.60
C PRO A 137 -11.87 -12.23 -13.66
N PRO A 138 -11.27 -12.80 -14.71
CA PRO A 138 -10.77 -12.02 -15.85
C PRO A 138 -11.86 -11.08 -16.41
N GLY A 139 -11.50 -9.85 -16.80
CA GLY A 139 -12.46 -8.88 -17.35
C GLY A 139 -13.30 -8.09 -16.33
N THR A 140 -13.20 -8.35 -15.04
CA THR A 140 -13.95 -7.64 -13.97
C THR A 140 -13.41 -6.25 -13.60
N GLY A 141 -12.72 -5.58 -14.54
CA GLY A 141 -12.32 -4.18 -14.37
C GLY A 141 -11.39 -3.87 -13.19
N LYS A 142 -10.56 -4.82 -12.71
CA LYS A 142 -9.55 -4.58 -11.66
C LYS A 142 -8.65 -3.37 -11.97
N THR A 143 -8.28 -3.18 -13.23
CA THR A 143 -7.52 -2.00 -13.68
C THR A 143 -8.33 -0.70 -13.54
N THR A 144 -9.66 -0.76 -13.71
CA THR A 144 -10.54 0.41 -13.48
C THR A 144 -10.57 0.77 -12.00
N LEU A 145 -10.70 -0.23 -11.11
CA LEU A 145 -10.62 -0.04 -9.67
C LEU A 145 -9.29 0.62 -9.26
N LEU A 146 -8.15 0.12 -9.76
CA LEU A 146 -6.84 0.70 -9.46
C LEU A 146 -6.71 2.14 -9.96
N LYS A 147 -7.25 2.45 -11.14
CA LYS A 147 -7.24 3.81 -11.69
C LYS A 147 -7.96 4.82 -10.80
N GLU A 148 -9.10 4.44 -10.22
CA GLU A 148 -9.85 5.32 -9.32
C GLU A 148 -9.06 5.61 -8.04
N ILE A 149 -8.43 4.59 -7.44
CA ILE A 149 -7.60 4.77 -6.24
C ILE A 149 -6.38 5.66 -6.55
N VAL A 150 -5.70 5.40 -7.67
CA VAL A 150 -4.54 6.20 -8.09
C VAL A 150 -4.91 7.67 -8.31
N VAL A 151 -6.01 7.93 -9.03
CA VAL A 151 -6.45 9.32 -9.25
C VAL A 151 -6.89 9.98 -7.95
N ASN A 152 -7.56 9.25 -7.06
CA ASN A 152 -7.87 9.79 -5.74
C ASN A 152 -6.60 10.24 -5.01
N ASN A 153 -5.58 9.40 -4.93
CA ASN A 153 -4.32 9.75 -4.27
C ASN A 153 -3.63 10.96 -4.92
N ILE A 154 -3.63 11.05 -6.25
CA ILE A 154 -3.10 12.23 -6.96
C ILE A 154 -3.84 13.50 -6.55
N ILE A 155 -5.18 13.46 -6.49
CA ILE A 155 -6.00 14.63 -6.16
C ILE A 155 -5.85 15.01 -4.69
N GLU A 156 -5.91 14.06 -3.75
CA GLU A 156 -5.69 14.34 -2.31
C GLU A 156 -4.32 14.98 -2.07
N ARG A 157 -3.28 14.43 -2.71
CA ARG A 157 -1.93 14.98 -2.65
C ARG A 157 -1.87 16.40 -3.22
N ALA A 158 -2.54 16.64 -4.36
CA ALA A 158 -2.59 17.96 -4.98
C ALA A 158 -3.32 18.98 -4.09
N CYS A 159 -4.42 18.59 -3.43
CA CYS A 159 -5.12 19.44 -2.48
C CYS A 159 -4.21 19.88 -1.34
N LEU A 160 -3.49 18.94 -0.70
CA LEU A 160 -2.55 19.27 0.38
C LEU A 160 -1.39 20.16 -0.07
N LEU A 161 -0.87 19.93 -1.29
CA LEU A 161 0.20 20.77 -1.85
C LEU A 161 -0.29 22.17 -2.23
N ALA A 162 -1.57 22.31 -2.60
CA ALA A 162 -2.17 23.59 -2.96
C ALA A 162 -2.47 24.50 -1.75
N GLU A 163 -2.34 23.99 -0.52
CA GLU A 163 -2.46 24.81 0.70
C GLU A 163 -1.25 25.73 0.93
N TYR A 164 -0.13 25.50 0.22
CA TYR A 164 1.06 26.34 0.31
C TYR A 164 1.01 27.47 -0.70
N ASP A 165 1.14 28.71 -0.24
CA ASP A 165 1.19 29.89 -1.11
C ASP A 165 2.43 29.89 -2.03
N ASN A 166 3.59 29.48 -1.50
CA ASN A 166 4.81 29.26 -2.28
C ASN A 166 5.18 27.77 -2.29
N PRO A 167 5.45 27.16 -3.46
CA PRO A 167 5.80 25.74 -3.56
C PRO A 167 7.00 25.32 -2.69
N ASP A 168 8.00 26.20 -2.56
CA ASP A 168 9.21 25.93 -1.77
C ASP A 168 8.91 25.77 -0.28
N ASP A 169 7.82 26.38 0.22
CA ASP A 169 7.41 26.26 1.61
C ASP A 169 6.97 24.84 1.98
N ALA A 170 6.65 23.99 1.00
CA ALA A 170 6.30 22.59 1.25
C ALA A 170 7.51 21.72 1.66
N PHE A 171 8.74 22.20 1.45
CA PHE A 171 9.95 21.39 1.58
C PHE A 171 10.85 21.81 2.74
N VAL A 172 11.53 20.83 3.34
CA VAL A 172 12.62 21.00 4.31
C VAL A 172 13.87 20.37 3.75
N GLN A 173 14.94 21.15 3.76
CA GLN A 173 16.29 20.67 3.45
C GLN A 173 16.81 19.80 4.59
N CYS A 174 17.40 18.67 4.23
CA CYS A 174 17.95 17.68 5.13
C CYS A 174 19.36 17.28 4.67
N ASP A 175 20.22 17.00 5.63
CA ASP A 175 21.57 16.53 5.35
C ASP A 175 21.60 15.01 5.18
N PHE A 176 22.57 14.55 4.40
CA PHE A 176 22.92 13.13 4.34
C PHE A 176 23.73 12.74 5.58
N ILE A 177 23.68 11.46 5.96
CA ILE A 177 24.32 10.98 7.20
C ILE A 177 25.70 10.35 6.92
N HIS A 178 25.91 9.79 5.72
CA HIS A 178 27.06 8.91 5.45
C HIS A 178 27.74 9.17 4.09
N GLY A 179 27.66 10.38 3.54
CA GLY A 179 28.40 10.70 2.32
C GLY A 179 29.88 10.94 2.58
N ASP A 180 30.68 10.65 1.57
CA ASP A 180 32.14 10.71 1.57
C ASP A 180 32.70 12.11 1.23
N LYS A 181 31.81 13.08 0.99
CA LYS A 181 32.17 14.45 0.58
C LYS A 181 31.83 15.47 1.67
N GLU A 182 32.10 16.74 1.39
CA GLU A 182 31.73 17.87 2.26
C GLU A 182 30.28 17.76 2.73
N GLU A 183 30.03 18.12 3.99
CA GLU A 183 28.68 18.09 4.60
C GLU A 183 28.01 16.70 4.56
N ASN A 184 28.83 15.64 4.57
CA ASN A 184 28.39 14.23 4.46
C ASN A 184 27.59 13.96 3.18
N ALA A 185 27.82 14.70 2.10
CA ALA A 185 27.12 14.53 0.84
C ALA A 185 27.65 13.36 0.01
N TYR A 186 26.78 12.73 -0.79
CA TYR A 186 27.19 11.73 -1.79
C TYR A 186 27.62 12.37 -3.12
N SER A 187 27.23 13.63 -3.37
CA SER A 187 27.51 14.36 -4.60
C SER A 187 27.98 15.77 -4.31
N LYS A 188 28.92 16.29 -5.12
CA LYS A 188 29.35 17.69 -5.03
C LYS A 188 28.24 18.65 -5.48
N TYR A 189 27.32 18.18 -6.32
CA TYR A 189 26.22 18.97 -6.91
C TYR A 189 24.91 18.86 -6.13
N THR A 190 24.73 17.80 -5.35
CA THR A 190 23.52 17.55 -4.57
C THR A 190 23.96 17.24 -3.15
N ARG A 191 24.17 18.32 -2.38
CA ARG A 191 24.73 18.24 -1.03
C ARG A 191 23.69 17.89 0.03
N HIS A 192 22.44 18.23 -0.25
CA HIS A 192 21.30 18.02 0.63
C HIS A 192 20.17 17.33 -0.13
N TRP A 193 19.24 16.74 0.59
CA TRP A 193 17.99 16.23 0.05
C TRP A 193 16.82 17.01 0.66
N HIS A 194 15.68 17.00 -0.02
CA HIS A 194 14.48 17.69 0.46
C HIS A 194 13.41 16.68 0.82
N ARG A 195 12.74 16.91 1.95
CA ARG A 195 11.54 16.17 2.36
C ARG A 195 10.35 17.10 2.46
N LEU A 196 9.16 16.54 2.34
CA LEU A 196 7.92 17.29 2.59
C LEU A 196 7.79 17.61 4.09
N LYS A 197 7.35 18.82 4.42
CA LYS A 197 7.07 19.26 5.80
C LYS A 197 5.89 18.50 6.38
N ASN A 198 4.79 18.43 5.64
CA ASN A 198 3.60 17.68 6.02
C ASN A 198 3.79 16.21 5.62
N ASP A 199 3.99 15.35 6.62
CA ASP A 199 4.14 13.91 6.42
C ASP A 199 2.85 13.25 5.90
N GLU A 200 1.67 13.86 6.08
CA GLU A 200 0.40 13.35 5.54
C GLU A 200 0.40 13.30 4.01
N ILE A 201 1.16 14.17 3.35
CA ILE A 201 1.31 14.16 1.88
C ILE A 201 1.93 12.82 1.43
N ASN A 202 2.76 12.19 2.26
CA ASN A 202 3.36 10.89 1.97
C ASN A 202 2.38 9.73 2.09
N ASN A 203 1.23 9.92 2.74
CA ASN A 203 0.17 8.90 2.79
C ASN A 203 -0.48 8.69 1.41
N TYR A 204 -0.38 9.69 0.52
CA TYR A 204 -0.90 9.65 -0.85
C TYR A 204 0.21 9.45 -1.90
N SER A 205 1.42 9.13 -1.47
CA SER A 205 2.51 8.71 -2.36
C SER A 205 2.37 7.24 -2.73
N TYR A 206 2.91 6.86 -3.89
CA TYR A 206 3.05 5.45 -4.25
C TYR A 206 4.02 4.79 -3.27
N LYS A 207 3.50 3.90 -2.41
CA LYS A 207 4.30 2.98 -1.59
C LYS A 207 4.48 1.66 -2.32
#